data_AF-A0A5C4J9C9-F1
#
_entry.id   AF-A0A5C4J9C9-F1
#
_cell.length_a   1.000
_cell.length_b   1.000
_cell.length_c   1.000
_cell.angle_alpha   90.00
_cell.angle_beta   90.00
_cell.angle_gamma   90.00
#
_symmetry.space_group_name_H-M   'P 1'
#
loop_
_entity.id
_entity.type
_entity.pdbx_description
1 polymer ?
#
loop_
_entity_poly.entity_id
_entity_poly.type
_entity_poly.pdbx_seq_one_letter_code
_entity_poly.pdbx_strand_id
1 'polypeptide(L)'
;MAFDPDAAPARPATARELRAARRRAEHRQEHFAAKRAAAATSRARAAVAWDQWRATIRDVPSAEAERLAEEIATALADQIDHMTTLQGDRP
;
A
#
# COMPACT_ATOMS: atom_id res chain seq x y z
N MET A 1 15.23 -11.82 -14.52
CA MET A 1 13.81 -11.48 -14.77
C MET A 1 13.62 -11.52 -16.28
N ALA A 2 12.86 -12.48 -16.82
CA ALA A 2 12.64 -12.59 -18.26
C ALA A 2 11.51 -11.63 -18.65
N PHE A 3 11.82 -10.61 -19.46
CA PHE A 3 10.83 -9.77 -20.12
C PHE A 3 10.12 -10.66 -21.15
N ASP A 4 8.82 -10.88 -21.02
CA ASP A 4 8.03 -11.59 -22.02
C ASP A 4 7.65 -10.60 -23.14
N PRO A 5 8.26 -10.71 -24.34
CA PRO A 5 7.99 -9.79 -25.44
C PRO A 5 6.60 -9.99 -26.06
N ASP A 6 5.90 -11.10 -25.75
CA ASP A 6 4.54 -11.40 -26.23
C ASP A 6 3.45 -10.95 -25.24
N ALA A 7 3.81 -10.33 -24.13
CA ALA A 7 2.85 -9.70 -23.23
C ALA A 7 2.12 -8.56 -23.96
N ALA A 8 0.93 -8.86 -24.47
CA ALA A 8 0.09 -7.91 -25.17
C ALA A 8 -0.05 -6.61 -24.34
N PRO A 9 0.15 -5.42 -24.92
CA PRO A 9 0.06 -4.17 -24.19
C PRO A 9 -1.31 -4.06 -23.52
N ALA A 10 -1.33 -3.75 -22.23
CA ALA A 10 -2.57 -3.64 -21.47
C ALA A 10 -3.51 -2.66 -22.20
N ARG A 11 -4.65 -3.16 -22.69
CA ARG A 11 -5.60 -2.32 -23.43
C ARG A 11 -6.03 -1.15 -22.54
N PRO A 12 -6.17 0.07 -23.10
CA PRO A 12 -6.61 1.21 -22.32
C PRO A 12 -7.99 0.93 -21.70
N ALA A 13 -8.12 1.20 -20.39
CA ALA A 13 -9.36 1.02 -19.67
C ALA A 13 -10.45 1.93 -20.27
N THR A 14 -11.62 1.36 -20.51
CA THR A 14 -12.77 2.11 -21.01
C THR A 14 -13.30 3.08 -19.95
N ALA A 15 -13.97 4.16 -20.37
CA ALA A 15 -14.59 5.12 -19.44
C ALA A 15 -15.59 4.49 -18.46
N ARG A 16 -16.19 3.34 -18.81
CA ARG A 16 -17.05 2.55 -17.92
C ARG A 16 -16.23 1.83 -16.84
N GLU A 17 -15.11 1.23 -17.22
CA GLU A 17 -14.20 0.55 -16.30
C GLU A 17 -13.55 1.53 -15.32
N LEU A 18 -13.15 2.72 -15.80
CA LEU A 18 -12.63 3.79 -14.94
C LEU A 18 -13.66 4.27 -13.90
N ARG A 19 -14.92 4.48 -14.31
CA ARG A 19 -16.01 4.83 -13.39
C ARG A 19 -16.28 3.71 -12.37
N ALA A 20 -16.22 2.45 -12.79
CA ALA A 20 -16.39 1.32 -11.89
C ALA A 20 -15.22 1.19 -10.90
N ALA A 21 -13.99 1.40 -11.36
CA ALA A 21 -12.80 1.42 -10.51
C ALA A 21 -12.87 2.55 -9.48
N ARG A 22 -13.30 3.74 -9.89
CA ARG A 22 -13.50 4.88 -8.99
C ARG A 22 -14.54 4.59 -7.91
N ARG A 23 -15.71 4.04 -8.28
CA ARG A 23 -16.72 3.62 -7.29
C ARG A 23 -16.20 2.56 -6.32
N ARG A 24 -15.39 1.60 -6.79
CA ARG A 24 -14.75 0.61 -5.91
C ARG A 24 -13.79 1.27 -4.92
N ALA A 25 -13.03 2.26 -5.37
CA ALA A 25 -12.12 3.01 -4.51
C ALA A 25 -12.90 3.83 -3.46
N GLU A 26 -13.95 4.54 -3.86
CA GLU A 26 -14.82 5.33 -2.97
C GLU A 26 -15.49 4.44 -1.92
N HIS A 27 -16.11 3.33 -2.34
CA HIS A 27 -16.75 2.39 -1.42
C HIS A 27 -15.77 1.77 -0.42
N ARG A 28 -14.53 1.49 -0.84
CA ARG A 28 -13.48 1.04 0.10
C ARG A 28 -13.07 2.13 1.08
N GLN A 29 -12.96 3.38 0.65
CA GLN A 29 -12.65 4.48 1.55
C GLN A 29 -13.72 4.63 2.63
N GLU A 30 -14.99 4.58 2.25
CA GLU A 30 -16.13 4.61 3.18
C GLU A 30 -16.10 3.42 4.15
N HIS A 31 -15.88 2.20 3.64
CA HIS A 31 -15.77 0.99 4.46
C HIS A 31 -14.68 1.11 5.53
N PHE A 32 -13.47 1.54 5.13
CA PHE A 32 -12.38 1.71 6.09
C PHE A 32 -12.56 2.92 7.00
N ALA A 33 -13.26 3.99 6.56
CA ALA A 33 -13.65 5.09 7.41
C ALA A 33 -14.60 4.64 8.53
N ALA A 34 -15.62 3.86 8.20
CA ALA A 34 -16.52 3.27 9.18
C ALA A 34 -15.78 2.36 10.18
N LYS A 35 -14.88 1.50 9.69
CA LYS A 35 -14.04 0.65 10.56
C LYS A 35 -13.15 1.47 11.50
N ARG A 36 -12.55 2.56 11.02
CA ARG A 36 -11.74 3.45 11.87
C ARG A 36 -12.58 4.13 12.93
N ALA A 37 -13.79 4.58 12.59
CA ALA A 37 -14.72 5.20 13.54
C ALA A 37 -15.17 4.20 14.63
N ALA A 38 -15.35 2.92 14.28
CA ALA A 38 -15.72 1.87 15.24
C ALA A 38 -14.54 1.35 16.09
N ALA A 39 -13.29 1.69 15.76
CA ALA A 39 -12.11 1.17 16.45
C ALA A 39 -11.79 1.96 17.73
N ALA A 40 -12.22 1.43 18.87
CA ALA A 40 -12.07 2.09 20.17
C ALA A 40 -10.61 2.23 20.66
N THR A 41 -9.76 1.25 20.36
CA THR A 41 -8.38 1.18 20.90
C THR A 41 -7.32 1.49 19.84
N SER A 42 -6.14 1.94 20.28
CA SER A 42 -5.00 2.18 19.38
C SER A 42 -4.59 0.91 18.60
N ARG A 43 -4.67 -0.26 19.24
CA ARG A 43 -4.42 -1.56 18.58
C ARG A 43 -5.45 -1.87 17.50
N ALA A 44 -6.73 -1.63 17.76
CA ALA A 44 -7.78 -1.82 16.77
C ALA A 44 -7.62 -0.85 15.59
N ARG A 45 -7.26 0.41 15.84
CA ARG A 45 -6.98 1.39 14.79
C ARG A 45 -5.78 0.98 13.92
N ALA A 46 -4.72 0.48 14.52
CA ALA A 46 -3.55 -0.05 13.79
C ALA A 46 -3.93 -1.25 12.90
N ALA A 47 -4.75 -2.18 13.40
CA ALA A 47 -5.23 -3.31 12.60
C ALA A 47 -6.08 -2.86 11.40
N VAL A 48 -6.97 -1.87 11.59
CA VAL A 48 -7.76 -1.29 10.48
C VAL A 48 -6.87 -0.62 9.44
N ALA A 49 -5.85 0.13 9.87
CA ALA A 49 -4.89 0.75 8.96
C ALA A 49 -4.11 -0.29 8.14
N TRP A 50 -3.68 -1.39 8.79
CA TRP A 50 -3.02 -2.51 8.12
C TRP A 50 -3.92 -3.18 7.08
N ASP A 51 -5.18 -3.45 7.43
CA ASP A 51 -6.16 -4.02 6.49
C ASP A 51 -6.42 -3.10 5.29
N GLN A 52 -6.50 -1.79 5.53
CA GLN A 52 -6.67 -0.80 4.47
C GLN A 52 -5.48 -0.77 3.52
N TRP A 53 -4.26 -0.81 4.07
CA TRP A 53 -3.04 -0.89 3.28
C TRP A 53 -3.02 -2.15 2.41
N ARG A 54 -3.30 -3.32 2.99
CA ARG A 54 -3.40 -4.60 2.25
C ARG A 54 -4.44 -4.58 1.13
N ALA A 55 -5.59 -3.96 1.37
CA ALA A 55 -6.63 -3.82 0.35
C ALA A 55 -6.21 -2.88 -0.79
N THR A 56 -5.38 -1.88 -0.50
CA THR A 56 -4.88 -0.92 -1.49
C THR A 56 -3.83 -1.58 -2.39
N ILE A 57 -2.84 -2.25 -1.80
CA ILE A 57 -1.76 -2.90 -2.56
C ILE A 57 -2.24 -4.06 -3.42
N ARG A 58 -3.34 -4.76 -3.05
CA ARG A 58 -3.91 -5.85 -3.86
C ARG A 58 -4.32 -5.39 -5.27
N ASP A 59 -4.71 -4.13 -5.41
CA ASP A 59 -5.15 -3.55 -6.68
C ASP A 59 -4.00 -2.88 -7.45
N VAL A 60 -2.78 -2.88 -6.90
CA VAL A 60 -1.60 -2.30 -7.54
C VAL A 60 -1.03 -3.31 -8.56
N PRO A 61 -0.70 -2.90 -9.79
CA PRO A 61 0.01 -3.76 -10.74
C PRO A 61 1.29 -4.33 -10.13
N SER A 62 1.62 -5.60 -10.39
CA SER A 62 2.73 -6.29 -9.71
C SER A 62 4.06 -5.53 -9.76
N ALA A 63 4.41 -4.93 -10.90
CA ALA A 63 5.63 -4.14 -11.05
C ALA A 63 5.66 -2.89 -10.14
N GLU A 64 4.51 -2.27 -9.90
CA GLU A 64 4.41 -1.11 -9.01
C GLU A 64 4.34 -1.53 -7.54
N ALA A 65 3.79 -2.70 -7.25
CA ALA A 65 3.83 -3.29 -5.91
C ALA A 65 5.26 -3.67 -5.49
N GLU A 66 6.05 -4.23 -6.41
CA GLU A 66 7.47 -4.54 -6.19
C GLU A 66 8.29 -3.27 -5.94
N ARG A 67 8.12 -2.23 -6.77
CA ARG A 67 8.79 -0.93 -6.57
C ARG A 67 8.45 -0.32 -5.20
N LEU A 68 7.16 -0.29 -4.84
CA LEU A 68 6.71 0.23 -3.54
C LEU A 68 7.27 -0.59 -2.37
N ALA A 69 7.39 -1.91 -2.52
CA ALA A 69 7.97 -2.76 -1.49
C ALA A 69 9.46 -2.47 -1.28
N GLU A 70 10.22 -2.26 -2.36
CA GLU A 70 11.63 -1.84 -2.29
C GLU A 70 11.77 -0.46 -1.64
N GLU A 71 10.99 0.53 -2.06
CA GLU A 71 11.00 1.88 -1.47
C GLU A 71 10.73 1.86 0.04
N ILE A 72 9.74 1.07 0.48
CA ILE A 72 9.41 0.92 1.90
C ILE A 72 10.53 0.19 2.64
N ALA A 73 11.12 -0.85 2.06
CA ALA A 73 12.21 -1.59 2.67
C ALA A 73 13.45 -0.70 2.87
N THR A 74 13.80 0.12 1.88
CA THR A 74 14.89 1.09 1.98
C THR A 74 14.61 2.12 3.07
N ALA A 75 13.42 2.73 3.07
CA ALA A 75 13.07 3.74 4.08
C ALA A 75 13.08 3.18 5.51
N LEU A 76 12.64 1.92 5.69
CA LEU A 76 12.69 1.24 6.98
C LEU A 76 14.13 0.91 7.40
N ALA A 77 14.98 0.47 6.47
CA ALA A 77 16.39 0.24 6.74
C ALA A 77 17.10 1.53 7.19
N ASP A 78 16.89 2.63 6.47
CA ASP A 78 17.44 3.94 6.81
C ASP A 78 16.97 4.41 8.20
N GLN A 79 15.69 4.17 8.53
CA GLN A 79 15.15 4.53 9.83
C GLN A 79 15.73 3.68 10.97
N ILE A 80 15.94 2.39 10.74
CA ILE A 80 16.57 1.48 11.70
C ILE A 80 18.03 1.90 11.93
N ASP A 81 18.78 2.17 10.87
CA ASP A 81 20.18 2.62 10.93
C ASP A 81 20.32 3.98 11.63
N HIS A 82 19.37 4.89 11.40
CA HIS A 82 19.32 6.15 12.12
C HIS A 82 19.08 5.94 13.62
N MET A 83 18.19 5.02 13.99
CA MET A 83 17.91 4.69 15.39
C MET A 83 19.07 4.00 16.09
N THR A 84 19.78 3.08 15.43
CA THR A 84 20.96 2.39 15.99
C THR A 84 22.15 3.33 16.12
N THR A 85 22.34 4.24 15.16
CA THR A 85 23.38 5.28 15.23
C THR A 85 23.16 6.21 16.44
N LEU A 86 21.93 6.64 16.69
CA LEU A 86 21.57 7.45 17.86
C LEU A 86 21.71 6.71 19.21
N GLN A 87 21.69 5.38 19.21
CA GLN A 87 21.91 4.56 20.41
C GLN A 87 23.40 4.31 20.69
N GLY A 88 24.25 4.29 19.67
CA GLY A 88 25.70 4.11 19.80
C GLY A 88 26.46 5.35 20.28
N ASP A 89 25.84 6.53 20.21
CA ASP A 89 26.43 7.83 20.58
C ASP A 89 26.17 8.25 22.04
N ARG A 90 25.69 7.33 22.88
CA ARG A 90 25.54 7.56 24.33
C ARG A 90 26.86 7.25 25.05
N PRO A 91 27.48 8.21 25.77
CA PRO A 91 28.68 7.98 26.58
C PRO A 91 28.41 7.08 27.80
#